data_AF-A0A969BI23-F1
#
_entry.id   AF-A0A969BI23-F1
#
_cell.length_a   1.000
_cell.length_b   1.000
_cell.length_c   1.000
_cell.angle_alpha   90.00
_cell.angle_beta   90.00
_cell.angle_gamma   90.00
#
_symmetry.space_group_name_H-M   'P 1'
#
loop_
_entity.id
_entity.type
_entity.pdbx_description
1 polymer ?
#
loop_
_entity_poly.entity_id
_entity_poly.type
_entity_poly.pdbx_seq_one_letter_code
_entity_poly.pdbx_strand_id
1 'polypeptide(L)'
;MSRIVLAVCCGLISISLHAQVRVSKLVIKKNEHYEFKQTDILVADTIIMMDSSRIILNKLKKENYIRAQLIIVGRHCIIDGTGVNGTTGNRGRDGDTPIGPCKSGENGRNGSRGLDGANGVDLFLYTTNLQIKGRLIINLGGGNGGHGGDGGNGGGGSPGTVHCNGGNGGFGGAGGGGGNGGAGGTLNVNCVKCPNPEGNGWQKSAADERWRRLWIWWCRRVWRSCRPWPF
;
A
#
# COMPACT_ATOMS: atom_id res chain seq x y z
N MET A 1 53.14 -36.79 -10.30
CA MET A 1 51.68 -36.91 -10.11
C MET A 1 51.28 -36.28 -8.77
N SER A 2 51.39 -34.96 -8.68
CA SER A 2 51.01 -34.17 -7.50
C SER A 2 50.84 -32.74 -7.98
N ARG A 3 49.85 -32.00 -7.45
CA ARG A 3 49.51 -30.57 -7.70
C ARG A 3 48.41 -30.23 -8.72
N ILE A 4 47.17 -30.72 -8.62
CA ILE A 4 46.01 -30.03 -9.27
C ILE A 4 44.71 -29.98 -8.42
N VAL A 5 44.56 -30.75 -7.33
CA VAL A 5 43.22 -30.92 -6.70
C VAL A 5 42.83 -29.82 -5.68
N LEU A 6 43.70 -28.85 -5.36
CA LEU A 6 43.46 -27.93 -4.23
C LEU A 6 42.89 -26.54 -4.58
N ALA A 7 42.43 -26.31 -5.82
CA ALA A 7 42.06 -24.97 -6.29
C ALA A 7 40.56 -24.74 -6.59
N VAL A 8 39.66 -25.68 -6.29
CA VAL A 8 38.24 -25.59 -6.69
C VAL A 8 37.26 -25.33 -5.52
N CYS A 9 37.70 -25.41 -4.27
CA CYS A 9 36.79 -25.25 -3.10
C CYS A 9 36.69 -23.83 -2.50
N CYS A 10 37.44 -22.83 -2.97
CA CYS A 10 37.39 -21.46 -2.42
C CYS A 10 36.42 -20.50 -3.14
N GLY A 11 35.67 -20.96 -4.14
CA GLY A 11 34.86 -20.09 -5.01
C GLY A 11 33.35 -19.97 -4.67
N LEU A 12 32.83 -20.63 -3.63
CA LEU A 12 31.38 -20.83 -3.49
C LEU A 12 30.72 -20.34 -2.20
N ILE A 13 31.35 -19.45 -1.43
CA ILE A 13 30.73 -18.91 -0.20
C ILE A 13 30.83 -17.39 -0.16
N SER A 14 30.27 -16.72 -1.17
CA SER A 14 29.82 -15.33 -1.02
C SER A 14 28.32 -15.37 -0.74
N ILE A 15 27.94 -15.92 0.42
CA ILE A 15 26.56 -15.85 0.89
C ILE A 15 26.35 -14.38 1.30
N SER A 16 25.68 -13.63 0.44
CA SER A 16 25.24 -12.27 0.69
C SER A 16 24.25 -12.29 1.87
N LEU A 17 24.78 -12.17 3.09
CA LEU A 17 24.01 -11.82 4.28
C LEU A 17 23.36 -10.46 3.98
N HIS A 18 22.08 -10.47 3.64
CA HIS A 18 21.33 -9.24 3.40
C HIS A 18 21.20 -8.51 4.73
N ALA A 19 22.12 -7.56 4.91
CA ALA A 19 22.32 -6.81 6.12
C ALA A 19 21.05 -6.04 6.49
N GLN A 20 20.68 -6.13 7.75
CA GLN A 20 19.73 -5.24 8.40
C GLN A 20 20.10 -3.78 8.09
N VAL A 21 19.19 -3.03 7.47
CA VAL A 21 19.40 -1.60 7.22
C VAL A 21 19.29 -0.87 8.55
N ARG A 22 20.44 -0.58 9.14
CA ARG A 22 20.57 0.25 10.34
C ARG A 22 21.05 1.63 9.96
N VAL A 23 20.25 2.65 10.19
CA VAL A 23 20.60 4.05 9.90
C VAL A 23 20.45 4.89 11.15
N SER A 24 21.45 5.69 11.53
CA SER A 24 21.32 6.52 12.74
C SER A 24 20.17 7.53 12.60
N LYS A 25 19.98 8.09 11.41
CA LYS A 25 18.92 9.06 11.15
C LYS A 25 18.35 8.87 9.74
N LEU A 26 17.07 8.54 9.67
CA LEU A 26 16.30 8.52 8.43
C LEU A 26 15.48 9.80 8.34
N VAL A 27 15.66 10.56 7.27
CA VAL A 27 14.85 11.75 6.97
C VAL A 27 14.16 11.54 5.63
N ILE A 28 12.84 11.51 5.65
CA ILE A 28 12.01 11.41 4.45
C ILE A 28 11.52 12.83 4.14
N LYS A 29 11.96 13.40 3.01
CA LYS A 29 11.67 14.79 2.69
C LYS A 29 10.18 14.97 2.38
N LYS A 30 9.78 16.25 2.31
CA LYS A 30 8.41 16.62 1.98
C LYS A 30 7.99 15.98 0.65
N ASN A 31 6.82 15.33 0.62
CA ASN A 31 6.29 14.60 -0.54
C ASN A 31 7.16 13.43 -1.05
N GLU A 32 8.21 13.04 -0.33
CA GLU A 32 9.06 11.91 -0.70
C GLU A 32 8.49 10.59 -0.15
N HIS A 33 8.81 9.49 -0.82
CA HIS A 33 8.46 8.15 -0.38
C HIS A 33 9.72 7.34 -0.07
N TYR A 34 9.68 6.59 1.03
CA TYR A 34 10.70 5.60 1.39
C TYR A 34 10.11 4.20 1.27
N GLU A 35 10.70 3.35 0.43
CA GLU A 35 10.17 2.01 0.13
C GLU A 35 11.07 0.91 0.70
N PHE A 36 10.44 -0.07 1.34
CA PHE A 36 11.08 -1.30 1.78
C PHE A 36 11.27 -2.23 0.58
N LYS A 37 12.42 -2.13 -0.08
CA LYS A 37 12.69 -2.91 -1.31
C LYS A 37 12.83 -4.40 -1.04
N GLN A 38 13.78 -4.79 -0.20
CA GLN A 38 14.16 -6.20 0.02
C GLN A 38 14.07 -6.63 1.48
N THR A 39 14.04 -5.68 2.41
CA THR A 39 13.93 -5.94 3.83
C THR A 39 12.51 -5.68 4.31
N ASP A 40 12.14 -6.33 5.40
CA ASP A 40 10.92 -6.14 6.18
C ASP A 40 11.18 -5.40 7.49
N ILE A 41 12.46 -5.19 7.84
CA ILE A 41 12.88 -4.56 9.08
C ILE A 41 13.60 -3.24 8.77
N LEU A 42 13.11 -2.14 9.35
CA LEU A 42 13.78 -0.84 9.40
C LEU A 42 14.20 -0.56 10.85
N VAL A 43 15.50 -0.39 11.07
CA VAL A 43 16.03 0.04 12.37
C VAL A 43 16.72 1.38 12.22
N ALA A 44 16.24 2.38 12.94
CA ALA A 44 16.85 3.69 12.94
C ALA A 44 16.86 4.33 14.33
N ASP A 45 17.86 5.13 14.70
CA ASP A 45 17.79 5.81 16.00
C ASP A 45 16.73 6.92 15.93
N THR A 46 16.69 7.68 14.83
CA THR A 46 15.69 8.71 14.58
C THR A 46 15.06 8.58 13.19
N ILE A 47 13.71 8.62 13.11
CA ILE A 47 12.95 8.74 11.86
C ILE A 47 12.27 10.10 11.85
N ILE A 48 12.46 10.87 10.77
CA ILE A 48 11.80 12.15 10.54
C ILE A 48 11.00 12.05 9.25
N MET A 49 9.68 11.99 9.39
CA MET A 49 8.74 12.08 8.28
C MET A 49 8.35 13.54 8.10
N MET A 50 8.81 14.20 7.03
CA MET A 50 8.38 15.57 6.72
C MET A 50 6.96 15.60 6.17
N ASP A 51 6.37 16.79 6.04
CA ASP A 51 4.99 16.95 5.59
C ASP A 51 4.70 16.17 4.29
N SER A 52 3.59 15.44 4.27
CA SER A 52 3.11 14.63 3.13
C SER A 52 4.06 13.54 2.66
N SER A 53 5.06 13.16 3.47
CA SER A 53 5.94 12.04 3.19
C SER A 53 5.25 10.68 3.39
N ARG A 54 5.81 9.65 2.76
CA ARG A 54 5.26 8.29 2.80
C ARG A 54 6.32 7.24 3.11
N ILE A 55 5.95 6.23 3.91
CA ILE A 55 6.70 4.98 4.01
C ILE A 55 5.86 3.90 3.33
N ILE A 56 6.46 3.18 2.38
CA ILE A 56 5.84 2.06 1.68
C ILE A 56 6.45 0.78 2.27
N LEU A 57 5.63 -0.01 2.95
CA LEU A 57 6.02 -1.28 3.55
C LEU A 57 6.25 -2.35 2.48
N ASN A 58 6.96 -3.42 2.85
CA ASN A 58 7.25 -4.50 1.93
C ASN A 58 6.00 -5.36 1.75
N LYS A 59 5.33 -5.20 0.61
CA LYS A 59 4.08 -5.93 0.27
C LYS A 59 4.30 -7.42 0.01
N LEU A 60 5.55 -7.86 -0.18
CA LEU A 60 5.89 -9.27 -0.35
C LEU A 60 6.07 -10.00 1.00
N LYS A 61 6.12 -9.26 2.11
CA LYS A 61 6.32 -9.80 3.45
C LYS A 61 5.08 -9.51 4.28
N LYS A 62 4.55 -10.57 4.92
CA LYS A 62 3.36 -10.45 5.75
C LYS A 62 3.60 -9.50 6.94
N GLU A 63 4.77 -9.59 7.55
CA GLU A 63 5.12 -8.82 8.74
C GLU A 63 6.18 -7.78 8.39
N ASN A 64 5.97 -6.54 8.84
CA ASN A 64 6.92 -5.45 8.68
C ASN A 64 7.22 -4.82 10.04
N TYR A 65 8.49 -4.51 10.28
CA TYR A 65 8.99 -4.04 11.56
C TYR A 65 9.64 -2.67 11.40
N ILE A 66 9.17 -1.68 12.15
CA ILE A 66 9.82 -0.38 12.28
C ILE A 66 10.27 -0.24 13.72
N ARG A 67 11.58 -0.14 13.93
CA ARG A 67 12.19 0.11 15.25
C ARG A 67 12.91 1.44 15.25
N ALA A 68 12.47 2.39 16.07
CA ALA A 68 13.19 3.63 16.24
C ALA A 68 13.10 4.26 17.63
N GLN A 69 14.20 4.83 18.13
CA GLN A 69 14.16 5.51 19.43
C GLN A 69 13.26 6.75 19.37
N LEU A 70 13.35 7.54 18.30
CA LEU A 70 12.57 8.76 18.10
C LEU A 70 11.92 8.77 16.72
N ILE A 71 10.60 8.98 16.67
CA ILE A 71 9.86 9.18 15.42
C ILE A 71 9.19 10.55 15.46
N ILE A 72 9.53 11.42 14.51
CA ILE A 72 8.94 12.74 14.33
C ILE A 72 8.13 12.73 13.05
N VAL A 73 6.83 12.97 13.16
CA VAL A 73 5.88 12.97 12.06
C VAL A 73 5.37 14.38 11.79
N GLY A 74 5.50 14.83 10.54
CA GLY A 74 4.93 16.07 10.05
C GLY A 74 3.42 16.00 9.83
N ARG A 75 2.90 16.81 8.91
CA ARG A 75 1.47 16.85 8.54
C ARG A 75 1.18 15.89 7.41
N HIS A 76 0.03 15.21 7.44
CA HIS A 76 -0.47 14.33 6.37
C HIS A 76 0.51 13.23 5.92
N CYS A 77 1.26 12.65 6.86
CA CYS A 77 2.18 11.55 6.57
C CYS A 77 1.42 10.22 6.46
N ILE A 78 1.92 9.30 5.63
CA ILE A 78 1.28 8.00 5.39
C ILE A 78 2.29 6.87 5.56
N ILE A 79 1.89 5.80 6.26
CA ILE A 79 2.55 4.50 6.19
C ILE A 79 1.59 3.58 5.43
N ASP A 80 2.03 3.12 4.25
CA ASP A 80 1.24 2.31 3.32
C ASP A 80 1.69 0.85 3.35
N GLY A 81 0.77 -0.01 3.78
CA GLY A 81 0.87 -1.46 3.79
C GLY A 81 -0.32 -2.13 3.11
N THR A 82 -0.98 -1.44 2.17
CA THR A 82 -2.18 -2.01 1.54
C THR A 82 -1.87 -3.21 0.66
N GLY A 83 -2.80 -4.16 0.68
CA GLY A 83 -2.83 -5.26 -0.27
C GLY A 83 -2.98 -4.76 -1.72
N VAL A 84 -2.46 -5.55 -2.66
CA VAL A 84 -2.60 -5.30 -4.09
C VAL A 84 -3.99 -5.72 -4.56
N ASN A 85 -4.65 -4.90 -5.37
CA ASN A 85 -5.95 -5.24 -5.94
C ASN A 85 -5.83 -6.44 -6.91
N GLY A 86 -6.84 -7.30 -6.89
CA GLY A 86 -7.00 -8.37 -7.86
C GLY A 86 -7.23 -7.82 -9.27
N THR A 87 -6.82 -8.58 -10.27
CA THR A 87 -6.99 -8.20 -11.68
C THR A 87 -8.36 -8.65 -12.21
N THR A 88 -8.91 -7.90 -13.13
CA THR A 88 -10.17 -8.25 -13.80
C THR A 88 -9.99 -9.51 -14.65
N GLY A 89 -11.02 -10.35 -14.69
CA GLY A 89 -11.07 -11.54 -15.53
C GLY A 89 -11.14 -11.19 -17.01
N ASN A 90 -10.66 -12.09 -17.85
CA ASN A 90 -10.71 -11.93 -19.30
C ASN A 90 -12.12 -12.16 -19.81
N ARG A 91 -12.54 -11.34 -20.77
CA ARG A 91 -13.79 -11.56 -21.49
C ARG A 91 -13.73 -12.87 -22.29
N GLY A 92 -14.85 -13.58 -22.29
CA GLY A 92 -15.05 -14.77 -23.11
C GLY A 92 -15.04 -14.44 -24.60
N ARG A 93 -14.47 -15.33 -25.41
CA ARG A 93 -14.47 -15.18 -26.86
C ARG A 93 -15.90 -15.33 -27.40
N ASP A 94 -16.31 -14.43 -28.28
CA ASP A 94 -17.58 -14.54 -28.99
C ASP A 94 -17.58 -15.79 -29.89
N GLY A 95 -18.75 -16.41 -30.06
CA GLY A 95 -18.96 -17.54 -30.94
C GLY A 95 -18.93 -17.11 -32.41
N ASP A 96 -18.35 -17.95 -33.26
CA ASP A 96 -18.25 -17.65 -34.68
C ASP A 96 -19.61 -17.84 -35.36
N THR A 97 -19.95 -16.91 -36.27
CA THR A 97 -21.12 -17.02 -37.15
C THR A 97 -20.68 -17.71 -38.44
N PRO A 98 -21.10 -18.94 -38.73
CA PRO A 98 -20.62 -19.68 -39.88
C PRO A 98 -21.07 -19.01 -41.18
N ILE A 99 -20.23 -19.13 -42.22
CA ILE A 99 -20.57 -18.70 -43.57
C ILE A 99 -21.11 -19.90 -44.36
N GLY A 100 -22.23 -19.68 -45.04
CA GLY A 100 -22.95 -20.68 -45.85
C GLY A 100 -24.28 -21.08 -45.23
N PRO A 101 -25.20 -21.71 -46.01
CA PRO A 101 -26.58 -21.94 -45.59
C PRO A 101 -26.71 -23.02 -44.51
N CYS A 102 -27.78 -22.91 -43.70
CA CYS A 102 -28.27 -23.97 -42.82
C CYS A 102 -27.27 -24.48 -41.76
N LYS A 103 -26.34 -23.62 -41.34
CA LYS A 103 -25.35 -23.91 -40.29
C LYS A 103 -25.71 -23.14 -39.01
N SER A 104 -25.66 -23.81 -37.88
CA SER A 104 -25.88 -23.16 -36.58
C SER A 104 -24.65 -22.38 -36.14
N GLY A 105 -24.86 -21.26 -35.45
CA GLY A 105 -23.81 -20.47 -34.84
C GLY A 105 -23.05 -21.24 -33.77
N GLU A 106 -21.77 -20.90 -33.57
CA GLU A 106 -21.03 -21.43 -32.44
C GLU A 106 -21.39 -20.71 -31.15
N ASN A 107 -21.27 -21.42 -30.02
CA ASN A 107 -21.51 -20.81 -28.71
C ASN A 107 -20.37 -19.85 -28.35
N GLY A 108 -20.72 -18.77 -27.67
CA GLY A 108 -19.75 -17.91 -27.00
C GLY A 108 -19.06 -18.67 -25.87
N ARG A 109 -17.78 -18.33 -25.61
CA ARG A 109 -17.05 -18.84 -24.46
C ARG A 109 -17.37 -18.04 -23.21
N ASN A 110 -17.27 -18.67 -22.05
CA ASN A 110 -17.45 -18.00 -20.77
C ASN A 110 -16.31 -17.00 -20.50
N GLY A 111 -16.61 -15.95 -19.75
CA GLY A 111 -15.60 -15.08 -19.17
C GLY A 111 -14.80 -15.79 -18.08
N SER A 112 -13.55 -15.37 -17.88
CA SER A 112 -12.74 -15.90 -16.79
C SER A 112 -13.08 -15.23 -15.47
N ARG A 113 -12.81 -15.92 -14.36
CA ARG A 113 -12.90 -15.33 -13.03
C ARG A 113 -11.90 -14.18 -12.87
N GLY A 114 -12.26 -13.16 -12.10
CA GLY A 114 -11.31 -12.15 -11.60
C GLY A 114 -10.36 -12.74 -10.55
N LEU A 115 -9.15 -12.20 -10.45
CA LEU A 115 -8.22 -12.61 -9.40
C LEU A 115 -8.59 -12.00 -8.06
N ASP A 116 -8.28 -12.70 -6.98
CA ASP A 116 -8.50 -12.23 -5.62
C ASP A 116 -7.53 -11.08 -5.29
N GLY A 117 -7.95 -10.16 -4.42
CA GLY A 117 -7.10 -9.13 -3.86
C GLY A 117 -6.13 -9.72 -2.83
N ALA A 118 -4.92 -9.19 -2.77
CA ALA A 118 -3.95 -9.60 -1.76
C ALA A 118 -4.29 -9.02 -0.39
N ASN A 119 -3.89 -9.70 0.67
CA ASN A 119 -4.04 -9.20 2.04
C ASN A 119 -3.15 -7.96 2.27
N GLY A 120 -3.57 -7.09 3.19
CA GLY A 120 -2.70 -6.06 3.75
C GLY A 120 -1.60 -6.67 4.61
N VAL A 121 -0.55 -5.89 4.88
CA VAL A 121 0.58 -6.33 5.70
C VAL A 121 0.38 -5.96 7.17
N ASP A 122 0.95 -6.78 8.06
CA ASP A 122 1.04 -6.50 9.47
C ASP A 122 2.20 -5.52 9.73
N LEU A 123 1.97 -4.52 10.59
CA LEU A 123 2.97 -3.54 10.99
C LEU A 123 3.21 -3.60 12.50
N PHE A 124 4.47 -3.85 12.86
CA PHE A 124 4.96 -3.77 14.23
C PHE A 124 5.83 -2.52 14.39
N LEU A 125 5.29 -1.50 15.06
CA LEU A 125 5.93 -0.22 15.30
C LEU A 125 6.46 -0.18 16.73
N TYR A 126 7.78 -0.25 16.89
CA TYR A 126 8.46 -0.12 18.18
C TYR A 126 9.14 1.23 18.26
N THR A 127 8.74 2.05 19.21
CA THR A 127 9.40 3.34 19.44
C THR A 127 9.52 3.74 20.90
N THR A 128 10.58 4.47 21.23
CA THR A 128 10.69 5.06 22.58
C THR A 128 9.91 6.37 22.66
N ASN A 129 9.93 7.20 21.62
CA ASN A 129 9.29 8.51 21.61
C ASN A 129 8.65 8.79 20.24
N LEU A 130 7.35 9.05 20.22
CA LEU A 130 6.58 9.36 19.02
C LEU A 130 6.02 10.78 19.12
N GLN A 131 6.46 11.65 18.22
CA GLN A 131 6.02 13.04 18.12
C GLN A 131 5.24 13.24 16.83
N ILE A 132 3.91 13.39 16.94
CA ILE A 132 3.04 13.65 15.78
C ILE A 132 2.66 15.13 15.78
N LYS A 133 3.17 15.90 14.82
CA LYS A 133 2.85 17.33 14.65
C LYS A 133 1.53 17.58 13.91
N GLY A 134 1.00 16.56 13.24
CA GLY A 134 -0.22 16.67 12.44
C GLY A 134 -1.00 15.36 12.39
N ARG A 135 -1.28 14.87 11.18
CA ARG A 135 -1.99 13.61 10.95
C ARG A 135 -1.04 12.56 10.39
N LEU A 136 -0.95 11.42 11.07
CA LEU A 136 -0.36 10.19 10.58
C LEU A 136 -1.48 9.23 10.17
N ILE A 137 -1.45 8.73 8.94
CA ILE A 137 -2.36 7.67 8.47
C ILE A 137 -1.54 6.40 8.31
N ILE A 138 -1.99 5.32 8.94
CA ILE A 138 -1.42 3.98 8.74
C ILE A 138 -2.49 3.18 8.00
N ASN A 139 -2.23 2.84 6.73
CA ASN A 139 -3.17 2.10 5.90
C ASN A 139 -2.67 0.68 5.67
N LEU A 140 -3.32 -0.29 6.33
CA LEU A 140 -3.02 -1.72 6.21
C LEU A 140 -4.21 -2.47 5.58
N GLY A 141 -5.06 -1.79 4.79
CA GLY A 141 -6.23 -2.41 4.17
C GLY A 141 -5.85 -3.54 3.19
N GLY A 142 -6.72 -4.53 3.05
CA GLY A 142 -6.61 -5.53 1.98
C GLY A 142 -6.87 -4.91 0.61
N GLY A 143 -6.41 -5.59 -0.44
CA GLY A 143 -6.73 -5.23 -1.82
C GLY A 143 -8.15 -5.62 -2.19
N ASN A 144 -8.76 -4.88 -3.12
CA ASN A 144 -10.07 -5.25 -3.65
C ASN A 144 -9.96 -6.50 -4.53
N GLY A 145 -11.00 -7.33 -4.56
CA GLY A 145 -11.10 -8.41 -5.54
C GLY A 145 -11.28 -7.87 -6.96
N GLY A 146 -10.76 -8.58 -7.95
CA GLY A 146 -10.93 -8.23 -9.36
C GLY A 146 -12.35 -8.52 -9.85
N HIS A 147 -12.83 -7.74 -10.82
CA HIS A 147 -14.12 -8.03 -11.45
C HIS A 147 -14.05 -9.34 -12.27
N GLY A 148 -15.17 -10.05 -12.39
CA GLY A 148 -15.27 -11.16 -13.33
C GLY A 148 -15.25 -10.67 -14.78
N GLY A 149 -14.78 -11.50 -15.70
CA GLY A 149 -14.81 -11.18 -17.12
C GLY A 149 -16.21 -11.41 -17.71
N ASP A 150 -16.60 -10.60 -18.69
CA ASP A 150 -17.88 -10.80 -19.38
C ASP A 150 -17.90 -12.11 -20.16
N GLY A 151 -19.08 -12.70 -20.35
CA GLY A 151 -19.26 -13.81 -21.28
C GLY A 151 -19.13 -13.35 -22.74
N GLY A 152 -18.72 -14.26 -23.62
CA GLY A 152 -18.74 -14.02 -25.06
C GLY A 152 -20.16 -14.10 -25.62
N ASN A 153 -20.45 -13.35 -26.67
CA ASN A 153 -21.73 -13.46 -27.36
C ASN A 153 -21.83 -14.80 -28.10
N GLY A 154 -23.04 -15.33 -28.30
CA GLY A 154 -23.26 -16.47 -29.19
C GLY A 154 -23.18 -16.04 -30.65
N GLY A 155 -22.69 -16.91 -31.52
CA GLY A 155 -22.68 -16.68 -32.97
C GLY A 155 -24.09 -16.75 -33.56
N GLY A 156 -24.35 -16.01 -34.64
CA GLY A 156 -25.60 -16.10 -35.38
C GLY A 156 -25.72 -17.45 -36.11
N GLY A 157 -26.96 -17.92 -36.31
CA GLY A 157 -27.23 -19.02 -37.22
C GLY A 157 -27.35 -18.53 -38.66
N SER A 158 -26.92 -19.34 -39.62
CA SER A 158 -27.01 -19.02 -41.04
C SER A 158 -28.44 -19.16 -41.58
N PRO A 159 -28.79 -18.40 -42.65
CA PRO A 159 -30.10 -18.52 -43.28
C PRO A 159 -30.34 -19.92 -43.87
N GLY A 160 -31.61 -20.30 -43.94
CA GLY A 160 -32.06 -21.51 -44.61
C GLY A 160 -32.07 -21.38 -46.12
N THR A 161 -32.34 -22.49 -46.81
CA THR A 161 -32.61 -22.54 -48.25
C THR A 161 -33.88 -23.36 -48.50
N VAL A 162 -34.29 -23.53 -49.76
CA VAL A 162 -35.38 -24.45 -50.12
C VAL A 162 -35.07 -25.90 -49.72
N HIS A 163 -33.79 -26.26 -49.58
CA HIS A 163 -33.36 -27.62 -49.28
C HIS A 163 -33.07 -27.86 -47.80
N CYS A 164 -33.03 -26.83 -46.95
CA CYS A 164 -32.75 -26.97 -45.53
C CYS A 164 -33.20 -25.76 -44.71
N ASN A 165 -33.56 -26.01 -43.45
CA ASN A 165 -33.90 -24.93 -42.52
C ASN A 165 -32.68 -24.10 -42.14
N GLY A 166 -32.90 -22.86 -41.72
CA GLY A 166 -31.84 -22.02 -41.15
C GLY A 166 -31.23 -22.65 -39.91
N GLY A 167 -29.95 -22.36 -39.68
CA GLY A 167 -29.28 -22.76 -38.45
C GLY A 167 -29.76 -21.93 -37.27
N ASN A 168 -29.67 -22.50 -36.07
CA ASN A 168 -29.96 -21.76 -34.84
C ASN A 168 -28.78 -20.88 -34.47
N GLY A 169 -29.03 -19.80 -33.74
CA GLY A 169 -27.95 -19.07 -33.07
C GLY A 169 -27.27 -19.93 -32.00
N GLY A 170 -26.00 -19.67 -31.76
CA GLY A 170 -25.27 -20.19 -30.62
C GLY A 170 -25.70 -19.50 -29.33
N PHE A 171 -25.53 -20.19 -28.20
CA PHE A 171 -25.74 -19.60 -26.88
C PHE A 171 -24.60 -18.63 -26.54
N GLY A 172 -24.92 -17.56 -25.81
CA GLY A 172 -23.89 -16.75 -25.18
C GLY A 172 -23.15 -17.51 -24.08
N GLY A 173 -21.90 -17.12 -23.83
CA GLY A 173 -21.12 -17.56 -22.70
C GLY A 173 -21.59 -16.88 -21.41
N ALA A 174 -21.40 -17.57 -20.28
CA ALA A 174 -21.62 -17.00 -18.95
C ALA A 174 -20.52 -16.00 -18.58
N GLY A 175 -20.85 -14.99 -17.78
CA GLY A 175 -19.85 -14.16 -17.12
C GLY A 175 -19.02 -14.95 -16.10
N GLY A 176 -17.78 -14.54 -15.90
CA GLY A 176 -16.91 -15.05 -14.86
C GLY A 176 -17.29 -14.50 -13.48
N GLY A 177 -16.99 -15.26 -12.42
CA GLY A 177 -17.13 -14.78 -11.05
C GLY A 177 -16.14 -13.67 -10.72
N GLY A 178 -16.48 -12.81 -9.76
CA GLY A 178 -15.53 -11.87 -9.16
C GLY A 178 -14.44 -12.56 -8.35
N GLY A 179 -13.36 -11.84 -8.08
CA GLY A 179 -12.36 -12.18 -7.09
C GLY A 179 -12.82 -11.78 -5.69
N ASN A 180 -12.29 -12.47 -4.68
CA ASN A 180 -12.47 -12.11 -3.28
C ASN A 180 -11.62 -10.89 -2.92
N GLY A 181 -12.09 -10.05 -2.00
CA GLY A 181 -11.24 -9.04 -1.38
C GLY A 181 -10.20 -9.66 -0.44
N GLY A 182 -9.06 -8.98 -0.29
CA GLY A 182 -8.04 -9.33 0.69
C GLY A 182 -8.43 -8.91 2.10
N ALA A 183 -7.93 -9.63 3.10
CA ALA A 183 -8.04 -9.24 4.51
C ALA A 183 -7.15 -8.03 4.81
N GLY A 184 -7.54 -7.20 5.78
CA GLY A 184 -6.66 -6.17 6.33
C GLY A 184 -5.54 -6.75 7.19
N GLY A 185 -4.46 -6.00 7.32
CA GLY A 185 -3.36 -6.29 8.22
C GLY A 185 -3.58 -5.74 9.64
N THR A 186 -2.72 -6.18 10.55
CA THR A 186 -2.74 -5.83 11.97
C THR A 186 -1.73 -4.74 12.28
N LEU A 187 -2.14 -3.75 13.07
CA LEU A 187 -1.24 -2.74 13.62
C LEU A 187 -0.91 -3.06 15.09
N ASN A 188 0.37 -3.23 15.40
CA ASN A 188 0.87 -3.31 16.76
C ASN A 188 1.81 -2.13 17.03
N VAL A 189 1.46 -1.27 17.99
CA VAL A 189 2.27 -0.12 18.40
C VAL A 189 2.76 -0.35 19.81
N ASN A 190 4.07 -0.45 19.97
CA ASN A 190 4.73 -0.43 21.27
C ASN A 190 5.48 0.89 21.42
N CYS A 191 4.99 1.72 22.32
CA CYS A 191 5.58 3.03 22.59
C CYS A 191 5.80 3.26 24.08
N VAL A 192 7.03 3.59 24.46
CA VAL A 192 7.40 3.78 25.88
C VAL A 192 7.04 5.17 26.40
N LYS A 193 7.35 6.24 25.64
CA LYS A 193 7.13 7.65 26.00
C LYS A 193 6.26 8.34 24.96
N CYS A 194 5.09 7.79 24.68
CA CYS A 194 4.11 8.44 23.81
C CYS A 194 3.32 9.50 24.59
N PRO A 195 3.00 10.65 23.98
CA PRO A 195 2.05 11.60 24.57
C PRO A 195 0.73 10.86 24.79
N ASN A 196 0.31 10.80 26.05
CA ASN A 196 -0.90 10.11 26.45
C ASN A 196 -2.10 10.85 25.83
N PRO A 197 -2.95 10.20 24.99
CA PRO A 197 -4.09 10.85 24.37
C PRO A 197 -5.10 11.41 25.39
N GLU A 198 -5.08 10.93 26.63
CA GLU A 198 -6.02 11.34 27.70
C GLU A 198 -5.40 12.26 28.75
N GLY A 199 -4.12 12.61 28.65
CA GLY A 199 -3.41 13.34 29.70
C GLY A 199 -3.12 14.79 29.33
N ASN A 200 -4.14 15.65 29.31
CA ASN A 200 -4.13 17.11 29.61
C ASN A 200 -2.92 17.95 29.13
N GLY A 201 -2.24 17.49 28.10
CA GLY A 201 -0.82 17.78 27.86
C GLY A 201 -0.52 18.09 26.40
N TRP A 202 -1.54 18.45 25.63
CA TRP A 202 -1.37 19.44 24.55
C TRP A 202 -1.09 20.82 25.16
N GLN A 203 -0.23 20.89 26.19
CA GLN A 203 0.27 22.16 26.69
C GLN A 203 1.24 22.71 25.67
N LYS A 204 0.70 23.68 24.93
CA LYS A 204 1.41 24.78 24.30
C LYS A 204 2.37 24.32 23.21
N SER A 205 1.78 24.07 22.04
CA SER A 205 2.48 24.18 20.77
C SER A 205 3.44 25.38 20.82
N ALA A 206 4.70 25.18 20.42
CA ALA A 206 5.75 26.19 20.36
C ALA A 206 5.40 27.43 19.48
N ALA A 207 4.20 27.44 18.87
CA ALA A 207 3.60 28.64 18.30
C ALA A 207 3.30 29.72 19.36
N ASP A 208 3.01 29.34 20.61
CA ASP A 208 2.65 30.28 21.69
C ASP A 208 3.89 31.04 22.26
N GLU A 209 5.08 30.45 22.21
CA GLU A 209 6.31 31.13 22.66
C GLU A 209 6.83 32.19 21.69
N ARG A 210 6.52 32.06 20.39
CA ARG A 210 6.87 33.07 19.39
C ARG A 210 6.00 34.32 19.54
N TRP A 211 4.72 34.15 19.83
CA TRP A 211 3.81 35.25 20.15
C TRP A 211 4.13 35.90 21.50
N ARG A 212 4.48 35.14 22.54
CA ARG A 212 4.93 35.74 23.82
C ARG A 212 6.19 36.58 23.67
N ARG A 213 7.18 36.14 22.88
CA ARG A 213 8.39 36.95 22.60
C ARG A 213 8.09 38.18 21.74
N LEU A 214 7.19 38.07 20.76
CA LEU A 214 6.73 39.21 19.96
C LEU A 214 5.89 40.20 20.77
N TRP A 215 5.06 39.74 21.70
CA TRP A 215 4.22 40.56 22.56
C TRP A 215 5.05 41.28 23.64
N ILE A 216 6.03 40.60 24.26
CA ILE A 216 6.98 41.24 25.19
C ILE A 216 7.84 42.28 24.45
N TRP A 217 8.23 42.03 23.20
CA TRP A 217 8.98 42.98 22.39
C TRP A 217 8.12 44.19 21.96
N TRP A 218 6.84 43.98 21.65
CA TRP A 218 5.89 45.04 21.32
C TRP A 218 5.52 45.88 22.55
N CYS A 219 5.29 45.26 23.71
CA CYS A 219 5.02 45.96 24.98
C CYS A 219 6.23 46.74 25.53
N ARG A 220 7.48 46.35 25.19
CA ARG A 220 8.67 47.15 25.53
C ARG A 220 8.92 48.33 24.60
N ARG A 221 8.41 48.29 23.36
CA ARG A 221 8.63 49.35 22.38
C ARG A 221 7.54 50.44 22.43
N VAL A 222 6.40 50.14 23.02
CA VAL A 222 5.27 51.08 23.17
C VAL A 222 4.90 51.17 24.65
N TRP A 223 5.67 51.95 25.41
CA TRP A 223 5.32 52.25 26.79
C TRP A 223 4.36 53.44 26.84
N ARG A 224 3.08 53.15 27.05
CA ARG A 224 2.23 53.76 28.09
C ARG A 224 0.93 52.95 28.18
N SER A 225 0.69 52.41 29.38
CA SER A 225 -0.55 51.75 29.85
C SER A 225 -0.99 50.41 29.23
N CYS A 226 -0.38 49.31 29.69
CA CYS A 226 -1.11 48.03 29.82
C CYS A 226 -1.17 47.66 31.30
N ARG A 227 -2.36 47.72 31.90
CA ARG A 227 -2.63 47.08 33.19
C ARG A 227 -2.77 45.56 32.98
N PRO A 228 -2.37 44.72 33.95
CA PRO A 228 -2.63 43.29 33.88
C PRO A 228 -4.13 43.01 33.98
N TRP A 229 -4.63 42.14 33.11
CA TRP A 229 -5.94 41.49 33.28
C TRP A 229 -5.80 40.34 34.29
N PRO A 230 -6.80 40.11 35.16
CA PRO A 230 -6.86 38.91 35.98
C PRO A 230 -7.40 37.72 35.18
N PHE A 231 -6.93 36.53 35.56
CA PHE A 231 -7.28 35.17 35.08
C PHE A 231 -6.48 34.67 33.87
#